data_AF-A0A9P0JXJ6-F1
#
_entry.id   AF-A0A9P0JXJ6-F1
#
_cell.length_a   1.000
_cell.length_b   1.000
_cell.length_c   1.000
_cell.angle_alpha   90.00
_cell.angle_beta   90.00
_cell.angle_gamma   90.00
#
_symmetry.space_group_name_H-M   'P 1'
#
loop_
_entity.id
_entity.type
_entity.pdbx_description
1 polymer ?
#
loop_
_entity_poly.entity_id
_entity_poly.type
_entity_poly.pdbx_seq_one_letter_code
_entity_poly.pdbx_strand_id
1 'polypeptide(L)'
;MSSNSVTRLRRRVAKVVLATLKKIGGTKGLSFKKIYESIRDEYPNTPRDLVNINNTLQKAIAFGAVAQKKNKKYVLGSVVKELMDKKGSRTPYYVIEGPKRVLRKRKMPAARGKSKSKK
;
A
#
# COMPACT_ATOMS: atom_id res chain seq x y z
N MET A 1 -28.58 10.29 -7.93
CA MET A 1 -27.13 10.17 -7.61
C MET A 1 -26.96 9.58 -6.20
N SER A 2 -26.61 8.29 -6.08
CA SER A 2 -26.44 7.57 -4.80
C SER A 2 -25.20 6.67 -4.83
N SER A 3 -24.09 7.19 -5.37
CA SER A 3 -22.83 6.43 -5.56
C SER A 3 -21.92 6.44 -4.32
N ASN A 4 -22.18 7.28 -3.31
CA ASN A 4 -21.28 7.47 -2.18
C ASN A 4 -21.37 6.41 -1.08
N SER A 5 -22.55 5.83 -0.82
CA SER A 5 -22.73 4.81 0.23
C SER A 5 -22.14 3.46 -0.18
N VAL A 6 -22.42 3.01 -1.40
CA VAL A 6 -21.95 1.73 -1.96
C VAL A 6 -20.42 1.73 -2.14
N THR A 7 -19.84 2.85 -2.59
CA THR A 7 -18.38 2.97 -2.74
C THR A 7 -17.66 2.98 -1.39
N ARG A 8 -18.23 3.62 -0.36
CA ARG A 8 -17.71 3.57 1.02
C ARG A 8 -17.74 2.15 1.58
N LEU A 9 -18.84 1.43 1.40
CA LEU A 9 -18.98 0.02 1.83
C LEU A 9 -17.92 -0.86 1.15
N ARG A 10 -17.79 -0.77 -0.18
CA ARG A 10 -16.80 -1.53 -0.97
C ARG A 10 -15.36 -1.25 -0.53
N ARG A 11 -15.01 0.02 -0.26
CA ARG A 11 -13.69 0.39 0.27
C ARG A 11 -13.45 -0.21 1.66
N ARG A 12 -14.47 -0.25 2.52
CA ARG A 12 -14.38 -0.87 3.85
C ARG A 12 -14.15 -2.37 3.74
N VAL A 13 -14.91 -3.08 2.88
CA VAL A 13 -14.69 -4.53 2.61
C VAL A 13 -13.26 -4.78 2.15
N ALA A 14 -12.77 -4.03 1.15
CA ALA A 14 -11.42 -4.22 0.63
C ALA A 14 -10.33 -3.99 1.69
N LYS A 15 -10.47 -2.95 2.52
CA LYS A 15 -9.55 -2.69 3.63
C LYS A 15 -9.51 -3.84 4.62
N VAL A 16 -10.67 -4.35 5.00
CA VAL A 16 -10.80 -5.42 5.98
C VAL A 16 -10.19 -6.73 5.42
N VAL A 17 -10.51 -7.10 4.18
CA VAL A 17 -9.95 -8.29 3.51
C VAL A 17 -8.42 -8.22 3.40
N LEU A 18 -7.88 -7.07 3.02
CA LEU A 18 -6.42 -6.89 2.94
C LEU A 18 -5.78 -6.90 4.33
N ALA A 19 -6.44 -6.32 5.33
CA ALA A 19 -5.96 -6.31 6.71
C ALA A 19 -5.95 -7.72 7.33
N THR A 20 -6.96 -8.54 7.08
CA THR A 20 -7.00 -9.94 7.55
C THR A 20 -5.96 -10.81 6.86
N LEU A 21 -5.78 -10.66 5.54
CA LEU A 21 -4.69 -11.30 4.80
C LEU A 21 -3.32 -10.91 5.34
N LYS A 22 -3.13 -9.64 5.73
CA LYS A 22 -1.89 -9.15 6.34
C LYS A 22 -1.68 -9.73 7.74
N LYS A 23 -2.68 -9.65 8.63
CA LYS A 23 -2.57 -10.04 10.05
C LYS A 23 -2.43 -11.55 10.23
N ILE A 24 -3.23 -12.33 9.51
CA ILE A 24 -3.39 -13.78 9.75
C ILE A 24 -2.71 -14.60 8.65
N GLY A 25 -2.71 -14.12 7.40
CA GLY A 25 -2.28 -14.92 6.25
C GLY A 25 -0.77 -15.03 6.07
N GLY A 26 -0.02 -13.98 6.39
CA GLY A 26 1.45 -13.97 6.27
C GLY A 26 1.94 -14.57 4.94
N THR A 27 2.93 -15.46 4.99
CA THR A 27 3.46 -16.17 3.81
C THR A 27 2.66 -17.42 3.43
N LYS A 28 1.94 -18.04 4.38
CA LYS A 28 1.20 -19.30 4.18
C LYS A 28 -0.12 -19.09 3.43
N GLY A 29 -0.70 -17.90 3.51
CA GLY A 29 -1.98 -17.54 2.91
C GLY A 29 -3.19 -18.07 3.67
N LEU A 30 -4.37 -17.54 3.36
CA LEU A 30 -5.65 -17.93 3.96
C LEU A 30 -6.58 -18.54 2.92
N SER A 31 -7.36 -19.53 3.33
CA SER A 31 -8.49 -19.99 2.52
C SER A 31 -9.63 -18.97 2.58
N PHE A 32 -10.50 -18.98 1.57
CA PHE A 32 -11.69 -18.14 1.54
C PHE A 32 -12.53 -18.27 2.82
N LYS A 33 -12.73 -19.51 3.29
CA LYS A 33 -13.47 -19.80 4.53
C LYS A 33 -12.88 -19.09 5.75
N LYS A 34 -11.56 -19.13 5.93
CA LYS A 34 -10.89 -18.44 7.04
C LYS A 34 -10.94 -16.91 6.92
N ILE A 35 -10.83 -16.39 5.70
CA ILE A 35 -11.01 -14.94 5.46
C ILE A 35 -12.42 -14.54 5.88
N TYR A 36 -13.43 -15.30 5.45
CA TYR A 36 -14.81 -15.02 5.81
C TYR A 36 -15.06 -15.09 7.32
N GLU A 37 -14.62 -16.17 7.99
CA GLU A 37 -14.71 -16.32 9.45
C GLU A 37 -14.06 -15.14 10.19
N SER A 38 -12.87 -14.69 9.74
CA SER A 38 -12.17 -13.56 10.37
C SER A 38 -12.81 -12.18 10.17
N ILE A 39 -13.74 -12.06 9.22
CA ILE A 39 -14.40 -10.80 8.87
C ILE A 39 -15.86 -10.81 9.34
N ARG A 40 -16.41 -11.99 9.66
CA ARG A 40 -17.79 -12.20 10.09
C ARG A 40 -18.17 -11.37 11.32
N ASP A 41 -17.20 -11.09 12.20
CA ASP A 41 -17.45 -10.26 13.38
C ASP A 41 -17.50 -8.76 13.06
N GLU A 42 -16.85 -8.33 11.96
CA GLU A 42 -16.80 -6.93 11.52
C GLU A 42 -17.85 -6.56 10.47
N TYR A 43 -18.53 -7.54 9.87
CA TYR A 43 -19.51 -7.35 8.80
C TYR A 43 -20.83 -8.09 9.07
N PRO A 44 -22.00 -7.50 8.73
CA PRO A 44 -23.26 -8.22 8.78
C PRO A 44 -23.18 -9.48 7.91
N ASN A 45 -23.68 -10.58 8.45
CA ASN A 45 -23.48 -11.92 7.92
C ASN A 45 -24.54 -12.27 6.87
N THR A 46 -24.71 -11.43 5.84
CA THR A 46 -25.74 -11.63 4.80
C THR A 46 -25.19 -12.39 3.59
N PRO A 47 -26.02 -13.14 2.83
CA PRO A 47 -25.60 -13.82 1.61
C PRO A 47 -25.02 -12.87 0.54
N ARG A 48 -25.48 -11.61 0.51
CA ARG A 48 -24.94 -10.58 -0.39
C ARG A 48 -23.49 -10.22 -0.06
N ASP A 49 -23.09 -10.33 1.20
CA ASP A 49 -21.74 -9.98 1.63
C ASP A 49 -20.71 -11.03 1.21
N LEU A 50 -21.09 -12.32 1.16
CA LEU A 50 -20.27 -13.38 0.55
C LEU A 50 -19.93 -13.05 -0.91
N VAL A 51 -20.93 -12.63 -1.69
CA VAL A 51 -20.75 -12.23 -3.09
C VAL A 51 -19.86 -10.99 -3.19
N ASN A 52 -20.06 -10.00 -2.32
CA ASN A 52 -19.24 -8.79 -2.28
C ASN A 52 -17.78 -9.07 -1.92
N ILE A 53 -17.52 -9.94 -0.94
CA ILE A 53 -16.17 -10.35 -0.54
C ILE A 53 -15.49 -11.10 -1.69
N ASN A 54 -16.20 -12.03 -2.33
CA ASN A 54 -15.66 -12.77 -3.47
C ASN A 54 -15.31 -11.83 -4.64
N ASN A 55 -16.23 -10.93 -5.01
CA ASN A 55 -15.98 -9.92 -6.05
C ASN A 55 -14.81 -9.00 -5.69
N THR A 56 -14.66 -8.66 -4.41
CA THR A 56 -13.55 -7.82 -3.93
C THR A 56 -12.23 -8.57 -4.03
N LEU A 57 -12.19 -9.86 -3.67
CA LEU A 57 -11.01 -10.71 -3.82
C LEU A 57 -10.62 -10.86 -5.30
N GLN A 58 -11.57 -11.13 -6.19
CA GLN A 58 -11.29 -11.23 -7.63
C GLN A 58 -10.72 -9.94 -8.19
N LYS A 59 -11.29 -8.78 -7.82
CA LYS A 59 -10.72 -7.47 -8.20
C LYS A 59 -9.33 -7.26 -7.63
N ALA A 60 -9.11 -7.60 -6.37
CA ALA A 60 -7.79 -7.49 -5.74
C ALA A 60 -6.75 -8.39 -6.39
N ILE A 61 -7.16 -9.55 -6.93
CA ILE A 61 -6.31 -10.43 -7.73
C ILE A 61 -5.98 -9.78 -9.08
N ALA A 62 -6.97 -9.24 -9.79
CA ALA A 62 -6.76 -8.54 -11.06
C ALA A 62 -5.82 -7.33 -10.92
N PHE A 63 -5.86 -6.63 -9.79
CA PHE A 63 -4.94 -5.53 -9.47
C PHE A 63 -3.55 -5.98 -9.00
N GLY A 64 -3.31 -7.29 -8.82
CA GLY A 64 -2.05 -7.81 -8.27
C GLY A 64 -1.85 -7.51 -6.78
N ALA A 65 -2.90 -7.06 -6.08
CA ALA A 65 -2.88 -6.82 -4.64
C ALA A 65 -3.00 -8.10 -3.82
N VAL A 66 -3.61 -9.13 -4.39
CA VAL A 66 -3.75 -10.48 -3.82
C VAL A 66 -3.28 -11.50 -4.86
N ALA A 67 -2.56 -12.53 -4.42
CA ALA A 67 -2.17 -13.66 -5.24
C ALA A 67 -2.87 -14.93 -4.75
N GLN A 68 -3.40 -15.72 -5.68
CA GLN A 68 -3.97 -17.03 -5.38
C GLN A 68 -2.90 -18.11 -5.58
N LYS A 69 -2.60 -18.88 -4.52
CA LYS A 69 -1.72 -20.05 -4.57
C LYS A 69 -2.49 -21.26 -5.11
N LYS A 70 -1.75 -22.23 -5.68
CA LYS A 70 -2.28 -23.51 -6.20
C LYS A 70 -3.20 -24.25 -5.21
N ASN A 71 -2.99 -24.08 -3.90
CA ASN A 71 -3.78 -24.71 -2.84
C ASN A 71 -5.07 -23.95 -2.47
N LYS A 72 -5.63 -23.13 -3.39
CA LYS A 72 -6.81 -22.28 -3.15
C LYS A 72 -6.66 -21.33 -1.94
N LYS A 73 -5.42 -20.92 -1.64
CA LYS A 73 -5.11 -19.96 -0.57
C LYS A 73 -4.78 -18.61 -1.18
N TYR A 74 -5.21 -17.54 -0.54
CA TYR A 74 -4.96 -16.16 -0.93
C TYR A 74 -3.83 -15.59 -0.07
N VAL A 75 -2.90 -14.89 -0.71
CA VAL A 75 -1.75 -14.21 -0.10
C VAL A 75 -1.73 -12.78 -0.59
N LEU A 76 -1.08 -11.87 0.15
CA LEU A 76 -0.75 -10.55 -0.39
C LEU A 76 0.09 -10.68 -1.66
N GLY A 77 -0.33 -9.96 -2.70
CA GLY A 77 0.36 -9.91 -3.98
C GLY A 77 1.61 -9.01 -3.94
N SER A 78 2.40 -9.04 -5.02
CA SER A 78 3.65 -8.30 -5.15
C SER A 78 3.46 -6.80 -5.05
N VAL A 79 2.39 -6.25 -5.62
CA VAL A 79 2.10 -4.81 -5.60
C VAL A 79 1.96 -4.29 -4.16
N VAL A 80 1.27 -5.04 -3.30
CA VAL A 80 1.09 -4.65 -1.89
C VAL A 80 2.37 -4.88 -1.09
N LYS A 81 3.12 -5.96 -1.38
CA LYS A 81 4.44 -6.16 -0.77
C LYS A 81 5.39 -5.01 -1.09
N GLU A 82 5.51 -4.62 -2.36
CA GLU A 82 6.34 -3.49 -2.75
C GLU A 82 5.92 -2.18 -2.09
N LEU A 83 4.61 -1.91 -2.00
CA LEU A 83 4.09 -0.73 -1.29
C LEU A 83 4.40 -0.77 0.21
N MET A 84 4.47 -1.96 0.80
CA MET A 84 4.78 -2.15 2.22
C MET A 84 6.29 -2.06 2.48
N ASP A 85 7.11 -2.69 1.65
CA ASP A 85 8.57 -2.67 1.75
C ASP A 85 9.12 -1.26 1.51
N LYS A 86 8.54 -0.53 0.54
CA LYS A 86 8.86 0.89 0.29
C LYS A 86 8.42 1.82 1.41
N LYS A 87 7.50 1.41 2.29
CA LYS A 87 7.05 2.23 3.44
C LYS A 87 8.06 2.26 4.59
N GLY A 88 9.01 1.30 4.62
CA GLY A 88 10.11 1.27 5.58
C GLY A 88 11.36 2.04 5.12
N SER A 89 11.55 2.19 3.81
CA SER A 89 12.60 3.05 3.24
C SER A 89 12.07 4.46 3.05
N ARG A 90 12.72 5.43 3.67
CA ARG A 90 12.42 6.88 3.61
C ARG A 90 12.76 7.49 2.23
N THR A 91 12.51 6.76 1.15
CA THR A 91 12.81 7.16 -0.23
C THR A 91 11.52 7.14 -1.03
N PRO A 92 11.05 8.31 -1.51
CA PRO A 92 9.86 8.35 -2.34
C PRO A 92 10.12 7.57 -3.63
N TYR A 93 9.04 6.98 -4.15
CA TYR A 93 8.95 6.42 -5.49
C TYR A 93 9.76 7.24 -6.48
N TYR A 94 10.51 6.55 -7.34
CA TYR A 94 11.11 7.12 -8.54
C TYR A 94 10.06 7.91 -9.33
N VAL A 95 9.91 9.20 -9.02
CA VAL A 95 9.67 10.19 -10.04
C VAL A 95 10.90 10.04 -10.93
N ILE A 96 10.71 9.63 -12.18
CA ILE A 96 11.73 9.86 -13.20
C ILE A 96 11.80 11.37 -13.32
N GLU A 97 12.59 11.99 -12.44
CA GLU A 97 12.91 13.40 -12.54
C GLU A 97 13.73 13.51 -13.82
N GLY A 98 13.13 14.10 -14.87
CA GLY A 98 13.90 14.53 -16.03
C GLY A 98 15.11 15.36 -15.58
N PRO A 99 16.20 15.40 -16.36
CA PRO A 99 17.49 15.89 -15.91
C PRO A 99 17.37 17.28 -15.27
N LYS A 100 17.49 17.33 -13.94
CA LYS A 100 17.52 18.58 -13.18
C LYS A 100 18.79 19.32 -13.59
N ARG A 101 18.64 20.44 -14.31
CA ARG A 101 19.74 21.38 -14.56
C ARG A 101 20.34 21.80 -13.23
N VAL A 102 21.53 21.30 -12.93
CA VAL A 102 22.29 21.70 -11.74
C VAL A 102 22.69 23.15 -11.93
N LEU A 103 21.94 24.08 -11.32
CA LEU A 103 22.39 25.45 -11.17
C LEU A 103 23.68 25.41 -10.34
N ARG A 104 24.82 25.54 -11.02
CA ARG A 104 26.15 25.71 -10.40
C ARG A 104 26.02 26.78 -9.33
N LYS A 105 26.01 26.37 -8.05
CA LYS A 105 26.16 27.32 -6.95
C LYS A 105 27.52 27.98 -7.14
N ARG A 106 27.52 29.25 -7.55
CA ARG A 106 28.72 30.08 -7.60
C ARG A 106 29.35 30.03 -6.21
N LYS A 107 30.60 29.57 -6.13
CA LYS A 107 31.44 29.70 -4.93
C LYS A 107 31.40 31.17 -4.51
N MET A 108 30.80 31.47 -3.36
CA MET A 108 30.99 32.79 -2.77
C MET A 108 32.46 32.93 -2.35
N PRO A 109 33.11 34.07 -2.64
CA PRO A 109 34.48 34.28 -2.21
C PRO A 109 34.54 34.33 -0.68
N ALA A 110 35.51 33.62 -0.10
CA ALA A 110 35.81 33.69 1.32
C ALA A 110 36.04 35.15 1.72
N ALA A 111 35.40 35.58 2.82
CA ALA A 111 35.58 36.90 3.39
C ALA A 111 37.07 37.13 3.69
N ARG A 112 37.72 37.90 2.81
CA ARG A 112 39.06 38.43 3.05
C ARG A 112 38.94 39.53 4.10
N GLY A 113 39.74 39.40 5.15
CA GLY A 113 40.22 40.54 5.91
C GLY A 113 39.63 40.69 7.30
N LYS A 114 40.40 40.27 8.30
CA LYS A 114 40.86 41.19 9.35
C LYS A 114 42.26 40.76 9.77
N SER A 115 43.24 41.32 9.08
CA SER A 115 44.60 41.49 9.60
C SER A 115 44.49 42.20 10.95
N LYS A 116 44.72 41.48 12.06
CA LYS A 116 45.09 42.12 13.31
C LYS A 116 46.52 42.64 13.16
N SER A 117 46.61 43.84 12.63
CA SER A 117 47.77 44.72 12.76
C SER A 117 47.54 45.55 14.03
N LYS A 118 48.38 45.37 15.04
CA LYS A 118 49.24 46.42 15.62
C LYS A 118 49.69 46.07 17.05
N LYS A 119 51.02 46.23 17.19
CA LYS A 119 51.83 46.55 18.38
C LYS A 119 51.90 45.50 19.48
#